data_AF-A0A522NBS4-F1
#
_entry.id   AF-A0A522NBS4-F1
#
_cell.length_a   1.000
_cell.length_b   1.000
_cell.length_c   1.000
_cell.angle_alpha   90.00
_cell.angle_beta   90.00
_cell.angle_gamma   90.00
#
_symmetry.space_group_name_H-M   'P 1'
#
loop_
_entity.id
_entity.type
_entity.pdbx_description
1 polymer ?
#
loop_
_entity_poly.entity_id
_entity_poly.type
_entity_poly.pdbx_seq_one_letter_code
_entity_poly.pdbx_strand_id
1 'polypeptide(L)'
;MRTTIDIPERDHALFTSLARAQGISVSKLIVELARRGLQPAAAVSESAAPPYHVDPQTGLGVFRSGRPITIDDVKALDDEW
;
A
#
# COMPACT_ATOMS: atom_id res chain seq x y z
N MET A 1 16.19 20.49 4.25
CA MET A 1 17.19 20.45 3.17
C MET A 1 16.45 20.37 1.84
N ARG A 2 16.92 21.05 0.78
CA ARG A 2 16.30 20.99 -0.56
C ARG A 2 17.16 20.12 -1.45
N THR A 3 16.55 19.09 -2.04
CA THR A 3 17.21 18.15 -2.95
C THR A 3 16.49 18.23 -4.29
N THR A 4 17.24 18.35 -5.37
CA THR A 4 16.72 18.25 -6.74
C THR A 4 17.00 16.84 -7.25
N ILE A 5 15.99 16.22 -7.85
CA ILE A 5 16.07 14.88 -8.42
C ILE A 5 15.60 14.93 -9.87
N ASP A 6 16.28 14.21 -10.75
CA ASP A 6 15.84 14.04 -12.13
C ASP A 6 14.85 12.89 -12.19
N ILE A 7 13.68 13.14 -12.75
CA ILE A 7 12.60 12.17 -12.86
C ILE A 7 12.10 12.18 -14.31
N PRO A 8 11.89 11.03 -14.95
CA PRO A 8 11.28 10.98 -16.28
C PRO A 8 9.90 11.66 -16.30
N GLU A 9 9.56 12.30 -17.41
CA GLU A 9 8.30 13.08 -17.56
C GLU A 9 7.06 12.24 -17.21
N ARG A 10 7.05 10.98 -17.65
CA ARG A 10 5.95 10.03 -17.36
C ARG A 10 5.76 9.83 -15.86
N ASP A 11 6.85 9.67 -15.11
CA ASP A 11 6.81 9.42 -13.67
C ASP A 11 6.43 10.69 -12.91
N HIS A 12 6.92 11.86 -13.36
CA HIS A 12 6.49 13.16 -12.84
C HIS A 12 4.97 13.37 -13.00
N ALA A 13 4.39 13.01 -14.16
CA ALA A 13 2.95 13.07 -14.39
C ALA A 13 2.18 12.13 -13.44
N LEU A 14 2.68 10.90 -13.23
CA LEU A 14 2.09 9.94 -12.29
C LEU A 14 2.11 10.48 -10.84
N PHE A 15 3.25 10.99 -10.38
CA PHE A 15 3.36 11.58 -9.03
C PHE A 15 2.43 12.77 -8.86
N THR A 16 2.30 13.62 -9.89
CA THR A 16 1.40 14.77 -9.87
C THR A 16 -0.07 14.34 -9.76
N SER A 17 -0.48 13.34 -10.55
CA SER A 17 -1.83 12.79 -10.51
C SER A 17 -2.15 12.17 -9.16
N LEU A 18 -1.22 11.37 -8.61
CA LEU A 18 -1.40 10.71 -7.32
C LEU A 18 -1.47 11.71 -6.16
N ALA A 19 -0.62 12.73 -6.18
CA ALA A 19 -0.62 13.77 -5.15
C ALA A 19 -1.93 14.56 -5.15
N ARG A 20 -2.47 14.88 -6.34
CA ARG A 20 -3.78 15.52 -6.48
C ARG A 20 -4.91 14.65 -5.94
N ALA A 21 -4.91 13.36 -6.26
CA ALA A 21 -5.92 12.42 -5.76
C ALA A 21 -5.91 12.32 -4.22
N GLN A 22 -4.74 12.48 -3.60
CA GLN A 22 -4.57 12.45 -2.14
C GLN A 22 -4.69 13.82 -1.47
N GLY A 23 -4.86 14.91 -2.22
CA GLY A 23 -4.94 16.27 -1.68
C GLY A 23 -3.64 16.77 -1.02
N ILE A 24 -2.48 16.22 -1.40
CA ILE A 24 -1.16 16.61 -0.85
C ILE A 24 -0.22 17.14 -1.92
N SER A 25 0.89 17.77 -1.50
CA SER A 25 1.92 18.22 -2.44
C SER A 25 2.75 17.05 -2.97
N VAL A 26 3.29 17.19 -4.19
CA VAL A 26 4.15 16.20 -4.83
C VAL A 26 5.40 15.91 -3.98
N SER A 27 6.03 16.94 -3.42
CA SER A 27 7.19 16.74 -2.53
C SER A 27 6.85 15.94 -1.28
N LYS A 28 5.67 16.17 -0.68
CA LYS A 28 5.21 15.40 0.48
C LYS A 28 4.98 13.93 0.10
N LEU A 29 4.32 13.69 -1.04
CA LEU A 29 4.11 12.33 -1.57
C LEU A 29 5.43 11.61 -1.79
N ILE A 30 6.42 12.25 -2.43
CA ILE A 30 7.74 11.65 -2.69
C ILE A 30 8.44 11.28 -1.39
N VAL A 31 8.38 12.14 -0.36
CA VAL A 31 8.99 11.86 0.95
C VAL A 31 8.31 10.67 1.63
N GLU A 32 6.98 10.59 1.58
CA GLU A 32 6.23 9.45 2.14
C GLU A 32 6.58 8.14 1.41
N LEU A 33 6.66 8.15 0.08
CA LEU A 33 7.05 7.00 -0.71
C LEU A 33 8.49 6.58 -0.44
N ALA A 34 9.42 7.54 -0.36
CA ALA A 34 10.82 7.27 -0.02
C ALA A 34 10.94 6.67 1.38
N ARG A 35 10.19 7.20 2.37
CA ARG A 35 10.16 6.64 3.73
C ARG A 35 9.65 5.20 3.75
N ARG A 36 8.58 4.90 3.00
CA ARG A 36 8.06 3.54 2.85
C ARG A 36 9.05 2.59 2.17
N GLY A 37 9.78 3.07 1.16
CA GLY A 37 10.80 2.27 0.47
C GLY A 37 12.07 2.04 1.29
N LEU A 38 12.38 2.95 2.23
CA LEU A 38 13.50 2.83 3.16
C LEU A 38 13.17 2.05 4.43
N GLN A 39 11.88 1.88 4.75
CA GLN A 39 11.51 0.95 5.81
C GLN A 39 12.00 -0.43 5.39
N PRO A 40 12.81 -1.11 6.22
CA PRO A 40 13.20 -2.48 5.93
C PRO A 40 11.89 -3.23 5.70
N ALA A 41 11.76 -3.84 4.51
CA ALA A 41 10.64 -4.73 4.23
C ALA A 41 10.54 -5.64 5.44
N ALA A 42 9.47 -5.51 6.24
CA ALA A 42 9.24 -6.38 7.38
C ALA A 42 9.36 -7.78 6.83
N ALA A 43 10.47 -8.45 7.18
CA ALA A 43 11.11 -9.47 6.36
C ALA A 43 10.10 -10.24 5.51
N VAL A 44 9.93 -9.83 4.25
CA VAL A 44 9.39 -10.75 3.25
C VAL A 44 10.56 -11.65 2.97
N SER A 45 10.78 -12.59 3.89
CA SER A 45 11.67 -13.70 3.67
C SER A 45 11.23 -14.29 2.33
N GLU A 46 12.11 -14.30 1.34
CA GLU A 46 11.91 -15.00 0.06
C GLU A 46 11.63 -16.51 0.25
N SER A 47 11.56 -16.99 1.50
CA SER A 47 11.18 -18.34 1.91
C SER A 47 9.87 -18.45 2.73
N ALA A 48 9.12 -17.38 2.95
CA ALA A 48 7.79 -17.50 3.54
C ALA A 48 6.77 -17.45 2.39
N ALA A 49 6.06 -18.56 2.18
CA ALA A 49 4.86 -18.63 1.36
C ALA A 49 3.99 -17.37 1.55
N PRO A 50 3.22 -16.95 0.53
CA PRO A 50 2.30 -15.82 0.69
C PRO A 50 1.53 -15.96 2.01
N PRO A 51 1.31 -14.87 2.78
CA PRO A 51 0.63 -14.94 4.08
C PRO A 51 -0.85 -15.37 3.96
N TYR A 52 -1.28 -15.73 2.75
CA TYR A 52 -2.57 -16.25 2.37
C TYR A 52 -2.36 -17.48 1.47
N HIS A 53 -3.21 -18.48 1.62
CA HIS A 53 -3.23 -19.61 0.70
C HIS A 53 -3.95 -19.18 -0.58
N VAL A 54 -3.42 -19.52 -1.75
CA VAL A 54 -4.15 -19.30 -3.01
C VAL A 54 -5.08 -20.48 -3.25
N ASP A 55 -6.36 -20.20 -3.49
CA ASP A 55 -7.33 -21.21 -3.87
C ASP A 55 -6.99 -21.74 -5.28
N PRO A 56 -6.79 -23.06 -5.46
CA PRO A 56 -6.39 -23.62 -6.75
C PRO A 56 -7.49 -23.58 -7.81
N GLN A 57 -8.76 -23.41 -7.43
CA GLN A 57 -9.90 -23.33 -8.35
C GLN A 57 -10.19 -21.89 -8.78
N THR A 58 -10.06 -20.92 -7.87
CA THR A 58 -10.40 -19.52 -8.16
C THR A 58 -9.20 -18.63 -8.45
N GLY A 59 -7.99 -19.05 -8.03
CA GLY A 59 -6.78 -18.23 -8.13
C GLY A 59 -6.74 -17.04 -7.17
N LEU A 60 -7.71 -16.93 -6.26
CA LEU A 60 -7.80 -15.84 -5.29
C LEU A 60 -7.05 -16.17 -4.00
N GLY A 61 -6.54 -15.13 -3.34
CA GLY A 61 -5.96 -15.26 -2.00
C GLY A 61 -7.03 -15.54 -0.95
N VAL A 62 -6.83 -16.58 -0.17
CA VAL A 62 -7.70 -17.03 0.91
C VAL A 62 -7.08 -16.68 2.25
N PHE A 63 -7.86 -15.99 3.08
CA PHE A 63 -7.50 -15.62 4.44
C PHE A 63 -8.39 -16.37 5.44
N ARG A 64 -7.81 -16.85 6.55
CA ARG A 64 -8.55 -17.45 7.66
C ARG A 64 -8.56 -16.50 8.85
N SER A 65 -9.75 -16.05 9.23
CA SER A 65 -9.95 -15.37 10.51
C SER A 65 -10.18 -16.41 11.61
N GLY A 66 -9.52 -16.26 12.76
CA GLY A 66 -9.73 -17.11 13.94
C GLY A 66 -11.09 -16.92 14.61
N ARG A 67 -11.89 -15.94 14.16
CA ARG A 67 -13.25 -15.67 14.59
C ARG A 67 -14.15 -15.36 13.38
N PRO A 68 -15.47 -15.63 13.46
CA PRO A 68 -16.41 -15.15 12.45
C PRO A 68 -16.30 -13.63 12.29
N ILE A 69 -16.25 -13.16 11.05
CA ILE A 69 -16.36 -11.74 10.72
C ILE A 69 -17.83 -11.43 10.54
N THR A 70 -18.33 -10.45 11.28
CA THR A 70 -19.73 -10.04 11.31
C THR A 70 -19.96 -8.75 10.53
N ILE A 71 -21.22 -8.40 10.27
CA ILE A 71 -21.57 -7.14 9.62
C ILE A 71 -21.14 -5.92 10.47
N ASP A 72 -21.16 -6.06 11.80
CA ASP A 72 -20.71 -5.02 12.73
C ASP A 72 -19.20 -4.76 12.62
N ASP A 73 -18.39 -5.81 12.44
CA ASP A 73 -16.94 -5.65 12.22
C ASP A 73 -16.64 -4.84 10.95
N VAL A 74 -17.48 -4.97 9.92
CA VAL A 74 -17.32 -4.23 8.66
C VAL A 74 -17.75 -2.77 8.83
N LYS A 75 -18.83 -2.51 9.58
CA LYS A 75 -19.32 -1.14 9.82
C LYS A 75 -18.35 -0.33 10.67
N ALA A 76 -17.75 -0.94 11.69
CA ALA A 76 -16.78 -0.27 12.55
C ALA A 76 -15.57 0.28 11.77
N LEU A 77 -15.20 -0.35 10.64
CA LEU A 77 -14.11 0.09 9.78
C LEU A 77 -14.47 1.32 8.94
N ASP A 78 -15.74 1.55 8.61
CA ASP A 78 -16.18 2.65 7.73
C ASP A 78 -16.25 3.99 8.49
N ASP A 79 -16.42 3.94 9.81
CA ASP A 79 -16.50 5.12 10.69
C ASP A 79 -15.12 5.73 11.03
N GLU A 80 -14.00 5.07 10.67
CA GLU A 80 -12.62 5.49 10.99
C GLU A 80 -11.89 6.24 9.85
N TRP A 81 -12.57 6.65 8.76
CA TRP A 81 -11.94 7.28 7.58
C TRP A 81 -12.45 8.69 7.25
#